data_AF-A0A7S4DQ98-F1
#
_entry.id   AF-A0A7S4DQ98-F1
#
_cell.length_a   1.000
_cell.length_b   1.000
_cell.length_c   1.000
_cell.angle_alpha   90.00
_cell.angle_beta   90.00
_cell.angle_gamma   90.00
#
_symmetry.space_group_name_H-M   'P 1'
#
loop_
_entity.id
_entity.type
_entity.pdbx_description
1 polymer ?
#
loop_
_entity_poly.entity_id
_entity_poly.type
_entity_poly.pdbx_seq_one_letter_code
_entity_poly.pdbx_strand_id
1 'polypeptide(L)'
;AAGVGVGAREAAAKLVANYEAVRDDILKNAGLDSSSGPAVETHLRRVASALLTGDPGKPSPAARDAAAGAAALAFVRNRVSAPRDMSADAADAFREAVDSVLKHVFDGGRAAS
;
A
#
# COMPACT_ATOMS: atom_id res chain seq x y z
N ALA A 1 5.95 -11.72 16.91
CA ALA A 1 6.09 -11.20 15.55
C ALA A 1 6.97 -12.18 14.77
N ALA A 2 6.42 -12.85 13.76
CA ALA A 2 7.23 -13.64 12.83
C ALA A 2 8.22 -12.69 12.14
N GLY A 3 9.50 -13.06 12.07
CA GLY A 3 10.53 -12.21 11.48
C GLY A 3 10.16 -11.83 10.05
N VAL A 4 10.21 -10.53 9.75
CA VAL A 4 9.96 -10.00 8.41
C VAL A 4 10.92 -10.65 7.41
N GLY A 5 10.36 -11.33 6.42
CA GLY A 5 11.11 -12.11 5.42
C GLY A 5 11.98 -11.24 4.50
N VAL A 6 12.96 -11.86 3.84
CA VAL A 6 13.88 -11.17 2.91
C VAL A 6 13.13 -10.50 1.76
N GLY A 7 12.11 -11.15 1.18
CA GLY A 7 11.26 -10.57 0.14
C GLY A 7 10.52 -9.30 0.58
N ALA A 8 10.02 -9.27 1.81
CA ALA A 8 9.35 -8.07 2.34
C ALA A 8 10.31 -6.87 2.49
N ARG A 9 11.56 -7.12 2.87
CA ARG A 9 12.59 -6.07 2.93
C ARG A 9 12.96 -5.55 1.54
N GLU A 10 13.08 -6.42 0.54
CA GLU A 10 13.30 -6.02 -0.85
C GLU A 10 12.12 -5.18 -1.35
N ALA A 11 10.89 -5.64 -1.17
CA ALA A 11 9.68 -4.94 -1.58
C ALA A 11 9.60 -3.54 -0.95
N ALA A 12 9.90 -3.43 0.36
CA ALA A 12 9.95 -2.14 1.05
C ALA A 12 11.03 -1.22 0.46
N ALA A 13 12.24 -1.74 0.24
CA ALA A 13 13.33 -0.98 -0.35
C ALA A 13 13.00 -0.48 -1.75
N LYS A 14 12.37 -1.32 -2.60
CA LYS A 14 11.93 -0.94 -3.95
C LYS A 14 10.83 0.11 -3.92
N LEU A 15 9.84 -0.03 -3.05
CA LEU A 15 8.78 0.96 -2.89
C LEU A 15 9.34 2.31 -2.45
N VAL A 16 10.21 2.33 -1.44
CA VAL A 16 10.82 3.56 -0.92
C VAL A 16 11.71 4.21 -1.97
N ALA A 17 12.51 3.45 -2.71
CA ALA A 17 13.40 3.98 -3.74
C ALA A 17 12.65 4.60 -4.93
N ASN A 18 11.42 4.15 -5.21
CA ASN A 18 10.61 4.60 -6.35
C ASN A 18 9.34 5.35 -5.91
N TYR A 19 9.33 5.84 -4.68
CA TYR A 19 8.11 6.28 -4.01
C TYR A 19 7.35 7.37 -4.78
N GLU A 20 8.06 8.40 -5.26
CA GLU A 20 7.45 9.50 -6.02
C GLU A 20 6.89 9.01 -7.35
N ALA A 21 7.65 8.20 -8.09
CA ALA A 21 7.20 7.64 -9.37
C ALA A 21 5.95 6.76 -9.19
N VAL A 22 5.89 5.95 -8.13
CA VAL A 22 4.72 5.12 -7.81
C VAL A 22 3.51 6.00 -7.45
N ARG A 23 3.71 7.02 -6.61
CA ARG A 23 2.66 7.98 -6.24
C ARG A 23 2.10 8.69 -7.47
N ASP A 24 2.96 9.16 -8.35
CA ASP A 24 2.54 9.90 -9.55
C ASP A 24 1.84 8.98 -10.55
N ASP A 25 2.30 7.73 -10.71
CA ASP A 25 1.62 6.72 -11.55
C ASP A 25 0.21 6.43 -11.03
N ILE A 26 0.04 6.30 -9.71
CA ILE A 26 -1.27 6.13 -9.07
C ILE A 26 -2.17 7.34 -9.33
N LEU A 27 -1.70 8.55 -9.04
CA LEU A 27 -2.52 9.76 -9.19
C LEU A 27 -2.95 9.95 -10.64
N LYS A 28 -2.12 9.55 -11.60
CA LYS A 28 -2.44 9.63 -13.02
C LYS A 28 -3.41 8.54 -13.50
N ASN A 29 -3.30 7.32 -12.99
CA ASN A 29 -3.92 6.14 -13.60
C ASN A 29 -4.97 5.42 -12.74
N ALA A 30 -5.11 5.76 -11.45
CA ALA A 30 -6.07 5.13 -10.53
C ALA A 30 -7.44 5.84 -10.47
N GLY A 31 -7.68 6.84 -11.33
CA GLY A 31 -8.93 7.60 -11.34
C GLY A 31 -9.09 8.55 -10.14
N LEU A 32 -7.98 9.02 -9.58
CA LEU A 32 -7.95 9.93 -8.43
C LEU A 32 -7.74 11.38 -8.89
N ASP A 33 -8.28 12.32 -8.13
CA ASP A 33 -7.99 13.73 -8.31
C ASP A 33 -6.66 14.13 -7.63
N SER A 34 -6.13 15.31 -7.97
CA SER A 34 -4.87 15.81 -7.40
C SER A 34 -4.94 16.04 -5.89
N SER A 35 -6.13 16.27 -5.33
CA SER A 35 -6.32 16.45 -3.88
C SER A 35 -6.19 15.14 -3.09
N SER A 36 -6.18 13.99 -3.78
CA SER A 36 -5.99 12.67 -3.17
C SER A 36 -4.53 12.35 -2.82
N GLY A 37 -3.58 13.20 -3.23
CA GLY A 37 -2.14 13.01 -3.02
C GLY A 37 -1.73 12.65 -1.59
N PRO A 38 -2.19 13.39 -0.55
CA PRO A 38 -1.88 13.06 0.85
C PRO A 38 -2.45 11.72 1.33
N ALA A 39 -3.64 11.34 0.84
CA ALA A 39 -4.25 10.06 1.18
C ALA A 39 -3.48 8.89 0.53
N VAL A 40 -3.09 9.02 -0.74
CA VAL A 40 -2.22 8.05 -1.43
C VAL A 40 -0.91 7.89 -0.68
N GLU A 41 -0.28 9.01 -0.31
CA GLU A 41 0.98 9.01 0.42
C GLU A 41 0.87 8.26 1.76
N THR A 42 -0.18 8.58 2.53
CA THR A 42 -0.43 7.91 3.81
C THR A 42 -0.57 6.40 3.65
N HIS A 43 -1.28 5.94 2.63
CA HIS A 43 -1.50 4.50 2.42
C HIS A 43 -0.26 3.78 1.88
N LEU A 44 0.55 4.41 1.02
CA LEU A 44 1.84 3.84 0.60
C LEU A 44 2.82 3.71 1.78
N ARG A 45 2.84 4.70 2.70
CA ARG A 45 3.61 4.60 3.96
C ARG A 45 3.13 3.46 4.83
N ARG A 46 1.82 3.21 4.91
CA ARG A 46 1.26 2.05 5.63
C ARG A 46 1.68 0.72 5.02
N VAL A 47 1.73 0.61 3.69
CA VAL A 47 2.27 -0.58 3.00
C VAL A 47 3.74 -0.78 3.34
N ALA A 48 4.57 0.27 3.28
CA ALA A 48 5.97 0.18 3.67
C ALA A 48 6.13 -0.25 5.14
N SER A 49 5.31 0.28 6.05
CA SER A 49 5.29 -0.13 7.46
C SER A 49 4.89 -1.59 7.63
N ALA A 50 3.84 -2.04 6.93
CA ALA A 50 3.40 -3.44 6.96
C ALA A 50 4.50 -4.39 6.46
N LEU A 51 5.20 -4.01 5.39
CA LEU A 51 6.34 -4.77 4.88
C LEU A 51 7.49 -4.85 5.88
N LEU A 52 7.76 -3.78 6.64
CA LEU A 52 8.91 -3.70 7.56
C LEU A 52 8.64 -4.24 8.97
N THR A 53 7.37 -4.27 9.39
CA THR A 53 6.98 -4.58 10.78
C THR A 53 5.94 -5.69 10.89
N GLY A 54 5.24 -6.01 9.80
CA GLY A 54 4.04 -6.84 9.80
C GLY A 54 2.78 -6.11 10.27
N ASP A 55 2.87 -4.84 10.67
CA ASP A 55 1.75 -4.04 11.18
C ASP A 55 1.27 -3.04 10.10
N PRO A 56 0.01 -3.16 9.62
CA PRO A 56 -0.60 -2.23 8.66
C PRO A 56 -0.92 -0.84 9.24
N GLY A 57 -0.75 -0.67 10.55
CA GLY A 57 -1.00 0.57 11.26
C GLY A 57 -2.48 0.97 11.28
N LYS A 58 -2.75 2.16 11.83
CA LYS A 58 -4.12 2.63 12.05
C LYS A 58 -4.83 2.99 10.74
N PRO A 59 -6.15 2.71 10.62
CA PRO A 59 -6.95 3.16 9.50
C PRO A 59 -7.05 4.69 9.42
N SER A 60 -7.32 5.20 8.22
CA SER A 60 -7.70 6.61 8.07
C SER A 60 -9.12 6.81 8.61
N PRO A 61 -9.38 7.82 9.46
CA PRO A 61 -10.72 8.10 9.97
C PRO A 61 -11.63 8.76 8.92
N ALA A 62 -11.07 9.38 7.88
CA ALA A 62 -11.83 10.07 6.86
C ALA A 62 -12.24 9.12 5.73
N ALA A 63 -13.55 9.00 5.48
CA ALA A 63 -14.09 8.12 4.45
C ALA A 63 -13.52 8.41 3.04
N ARG A 64 -13.29 9.69 2.72
CA ARG A 64 -12.67 10.10 1.45
C ARG A 64 -11.24 9.57 1.31
N ASP A 65 -10.44 9.68 2.37
CA ASP A 65 -9.06 9.21 2.38
C ASP A 65 -8.99 7.69 2.33
N ALA A 66 -9.93 7.00 3.00
CA ALA A 66 -10.08 5.56 2.94
C ALA A 66 -10.41 5.10 1.50
N ALA A 67 -11.34 5.77 0.81
CA ALA A 67 -11.69 5.46 -0.57
C ALA A 67 -10.51 5.70 -1.54
N ALA A 68 -9.83 6.84 -1.42
CA ALA A 68 -8.65 7.15 -2.22
C ALA A 68 -7.51 6.14 -1.97
N GLY A 69 -7.29 5.79 -0.70
CA GLY A 69 -6.36 4.74 -0.28
C GLY A 69 -6.70 3.39 -0.90
N ALA A 70 -7.97 2.97 -0.84
CA ALA A 70 -8.40 1.70 -1.42
C ALA A 70 -8.16 1.64 -2.93
N ALA A 71 -8.49 2.70 -3.67
CA ALA A 71 -8.24 2.79 -5.11
C ALA A 71 -6.73 2.72 -5.43
N ALA A 72 -5.90 3.47 -4.69
CA ALA A 72 -4.45 3.45 -4.83
C ALA A 72 -3.85 2.06 -4.57
N LEU A 73 -4.30 1.40 -3.51
CA LEU A 73 -3.83 0.07 -3.11
C LEU A 73 -4.23 -1.00 -4.13
N ALA A 74 -5.47 -0.98 -4.62
CA ALA A 74 -5.91 -1.87 -5.68
C ALA A 74 -5.09 -1.69 -6.96
N PHE A 75 -4.76 -0.44 -7.31
CA PHE A 75 -3.92 -0.14 -8.47
C PHE A 75 -2.52 -0.74 -8.33
N VAL A 76 -1.80 -0.45 -7.23
CA VAL A 76 -0.41 -0.94 -7.08
C VAL A 76 -0.32 -2.46 -6.94
N ARG A 77 -1.33 -3.10 -6.33
CA ARG A 77 -1.41 -4.56 -6.25
C ARG A 77 -1.40 -5.22 -7.62
N ASN A 78 -2.11 -4.62 -8.58
CA ASN A 78 -2.21 -5.12 -9.96
C ASN A 78 -1.02 -4.67 -10.84
N ARG A 79 -0.32 -3.60 -10.45
CA ARG A 79 0.81 -3.05 -11.19
C ARG A 79 2.11 -3.84 -10.97
N VAL A 80 2.27 -4.45 -9.79
CA VAL A 80 3.51 -5.14 -9.41
C VAL A 80 3.71 -6.42 -10.23
N SER A 81 4.89 -6.57 -10.84
CA SER A 81 5.24 -7.73 -11.66
C SER A 81 6.64 -8.26 -11.32
N ALA A 82 6.77 -9.58 -11.35
CA ALA A 82 8.05 -10.28 -11.25
C ALA A 82 8.40 -10.92 -12.61
N PRO A 83 9.68 -10.98 -13.02
CA PRO A 83 10.86 -10.48 -12.31
C PRO A 83 11.20 -9.00 -12.61
N ARG A 84 10.37 -8.30 -13.39
CA ARG A 84 10.71 -6.96 -13.91
C ARG A 84 10.91 -5.92 -12.80
N ASP A 85 10.01 -5.87 -11.82
CA ASP A 85 10.00 -4.80 -10.81
C ASP A 85 10.74 -5.24 -9.53
N MET A 86 10.60 -6.52 -9.15
CA MET A 86 11.20 -7.16 -7.97
C MET A 86 11.19 -8.69 -8.09
N SER A 87 11.80 -9.38 -7.13
CA SER A 87 11.75 -10.85 -7.04
C SER A 87 10.33 -11.39 -6.82
N ALA A 88 10.10 -12.68 -7.07
CA ALA A 88 8.80 -13.32 -6.85
C ALA A 88 8.37 -13.24 -5.38
N ASP A 89 9.26 -13.59 -4.46
CA ASP A 89 9.04 -13.50 -3.01
C ASP A 89 8.72 -12.06 -2.56
N ALA A 90 9.39 -11.06 -3.17
CA ALA A 90 9.11 -9.66 -2.90
C ALA A 90 7.73 -9.23 -3.44
N ALA A 91 7.36 -9.68 -4.64
CA ALA A 91 6.05 -9.37 -5.22
C ALA A 91 4.91 -9.97 -4.40
N ASP A 92 5.06 -11.19 -3.90
CA ASP A 92 4.07 -11.84 -3.05
C ASP A 92 3.97 -11.15 -1.69
N ALA A 93 5.11 -10.85 -1.04
CA ALA A 93 5.12 -10.07 0.20
C ALA A 93 4.49 -8.67 0.02
N PHE A 94 4.71 -8.02 -1.13
CA PHE A 94 4.09 -6.74 -1.46
C PHE A 94 2.57 -6.86 -1.56
N ARG A 95 2.06 -7.87 -2.28
CA ARG A 95 0.62 -8.11 -2.41
C ARG A 95 -0.03 -8.44 -1.07
N GLU A 96 0.61 -9.26 -0.25
CA GLU A 96 0.14 -9.57 1.10
C GLU A 96 0.07 -8.34 2.01
N ALA A 97 1.10 -7.48 1.97
CA ALA A 97 1.11 -6.23 2.72
C ALA A 97 -0.01 -5.28 2.25
N VAL A 98 -0.22 -5.15 0.94
CA VAL A 98 -1.33 -4.37 0.37
C VAL A 98 -2.69 -4.93 0.82
N ASP A 99 -2.87 -6.25 0.76
CA ASP A 99 -4.11 -6.92 1.20
C ASP A 99 -4.36 -6.73 2.70
N SER A 100 -3.31 -6.73 3.52
CA SER A 100 -3.38 -6.42 4.95
C SER A 100 -3.85 -4.98 5.19
N VAL A 101 -3.24 -4.00 4.52
CA VAL A 101 -3.65 -2.59 4.64
C VAL A 101 -5.09 -2.39 4.15
N LEU A 102 -5.49 -3.02 3.03
CA LEU A 102 -6.85 -2.95 2.50
C LEU A 102 -7.90 -3.47 3.48
N LYS A 103 -7.66 -4.61 4.15
CA LYS A 103 -8.58 -5.12 5.18
C LYS A 103 -8.79 -4.08 6.28
N HIS A 104 -7.71 -3.47 6.76
CA HIS A 104 -7.77 -2.45 7.80
C HIS A 104 -8.42 -1.14 7.34
N VAL A 105 -8.41 -0.79 6.05
CA VAL A 105 -9.11 0.40 5.53
C VAL A 105 -10.63 0.33 5.80
N PHE A 106 -11.22 -0.87 5.76
CA PHE A 106 -12.67 -1.06 5.96
C PHE A 106 -13.08 -1.36 7.41
N ASP A 107 -12.16 -1.85 8.25
CA ASP A 107 -12.45 -2.20 9.63
C ASP A 107 -12.74 -0.98 10.54
N GLY A 108 -12.30 0.22 10.15
CA GLY A 108 -12.65 1.47 10.86
C GLY A 108 -14.13 1.87 10.76
N GLY A 109 -14.89 1.30 9.81
CA GLY A 109 -16.31 1.61 9.60
C GLY A 109 -17.30 0.77 10.40
N ARG A 110 -16.87 -0.38 10.95
CA ARG A 110 -17.75 -1.30 11.70
C ARG A 110 -17.86 -1.03 13.20
N ALA A 111 -17.03 -0.14 13.74
CA ALA A 111 -17.02 0.17 15.18
C ALA A 111 -17.93 1.36 15.56
N ALA A 112 -18.67 1.94 14.61
CA ALA A 112 -19.48 3.15 14.81
C ALA A 112 -20.96 2.97 14.43
N SER A 113 -21.50 1.75 14.51
CA SER A 113 -22.92 1.44 14.28
C SER A 113 -23.58 0.92 15.54
#